data_AF-A0A820LAZ7-F1
#
_entry.id   AF-A0A820LAZ7-F1
#
_cell.length_a   1.000
_cell.length_b   1.000
_cell.length_c   1.000
_cell.angle_alpha   90.00
_cell.angle_beta   90.00
_cell.angle_gamma   90.00
#
_symmetry.space_group_name_H-M   'P 1'
#
loop_
_entity.id
_entity.type
_entity.pdbx_description
1 polymer ?
#
loop_
_entity_poly.entity_id
_entity_poly.type
_entity_poly.pdbx_seq_one_letter_code
_entity_poly.pdbx_strand_id
1 'polypeptide(L)'
;HVLVVCGKLLEGYDRKQISVCAIVRKVAPKSKVLFTQFVGRCLRKVRPDDPVDGRILSHVYYQQQQNYNNLNEVAEDDPDDNDE
;
A
#
# COMPACT_ATOMS: atom_id res chain seq x y z
N HIS A 1 -3.85 14.11 6.34
CA HIS A 1 -5.08 13.30 6.35
C HIS A 1 -4.73 11.82 6.47
N VAL A 2 -5.47 11.04 7.24
CA VAL A 2 -5.12 9.65 7.61
C VAL A 2 -6.04 8.65 6.92
N LEU A 3 -5.48 7.58 6.36
CA LEU A 3 -6.20 6.38 5.90
C LEU A 3 -5.89 5.22 6.84
N VAL A 4 -6.93 4.56 7.36
CA VAL A 4 -6.82 3.36 8.19
C VAL A 4 -7.43 2.20 7.42
N VAL A 5 -6.64 1.17 7.13
CA VAL A 5 -7.08 0.01 6.32
C VAL A 5 -7.28 -1.20 7.22
N CYS A 6 -8.55 -1.50 7.54
CA CYS A 6 -8.93 -2.65 8.36
C CYS A 6 -9.33 -3.91 7.56
N GLY A 7 -9.55 -3.80 6.25
CA GLY A 7 -10.15 -4.85 5.40
C GLY A 7 -9.65 -4.84 3.95
N LYS A 8 -10.52 -5.14 2.98
CA LYS A 8 -10.28 -4.76 1.57
C LYS A 8 -10.55 -3.25 1.44
N LEU A 9 -9.75 -2.54 0.64
CA LEU A 9 -10.11 -1.18 0.27
C LEU A 9 -11.42 -1.23 -0.51
N LEU A 10 -12.43 -0.46 -0.08
CA LEU A 10 -13.64 -0.26 -0.87
C LEU A 10 -13.26 0.60 -2.08
N GLU A 11 -13.68 0.19 -3.28
CA GLU A 11 -13.51 1.00 -4.48
C GLU A 11 -14.07 2.41 -4.26
N GLY A 12 -13.33 3.42 -4.72
CA GLY A 12 -13.80 4.82 -4.70
C GLY A 12 -13.17 5.75 -3.65
N TYR A 13 -12.32 5.26 -2.73
CA TYR A 13 -11.55 6.17 -1.86
C TYR A 13 -10.34 6.76 -2.60
N ASP A 14 -10.58 7.83 -3.36
CA ASP A 14 -9.55 8.55 -4.10
C ASP A 14 -9.36 9.98 -3.60
N ARG A 15 -8.77 10.14 -2.41
CA ARG A 15 -8.35 11.45 -1.91
C ARG A 15 -6.93 11.77 -2.39
N LYS A 16 -6.75 12.97 -2.96
CA LYS A 16 -5.48 13.43 -3.56
C LYS A 16 -4.31 13.57 -2.59
N GLN A 17 -4.55 13.68 -1.29
CA GLN A 17 -3.49 13.80 -0.27
C GLN A 17 -3.81 12.89 0.92
N ILE A 18 -3.23 11.71 0.91
CA ILE A 18 -3.16 10.84 2.09
C ILE A 18 -1.70 10.85 2.53
N SER A 19 -1.46 11.31 3.75
CA SER A 19 -0.11 11.46 4.29
C SER A 19 0.25 10.33 5.26
N VAL A 20 -0.73 9.51 5.66
CA VAL A 20 -0.55 8.40 6.59
C VAL A 20 -1.38 7.19 6.18
N CYS A 21 -0.76 6.02 6.05
CA CYS A 21 -1.40 4.72 5.86
C CYS A 21 -1.20 3.87 7.11
N ALA A 22 -2.29 3.45 7.78
CA ALA A 22 -2.21 2.50 8.87
C ALA A 22 -2.69 1.10 8.42
N ILE A 23 -1.81 0.11 8.52
CA ILE A 23 -2.06 -1.29 8.20
C ILE A 23 -2.27 -2.06 9.51
N VAL A 24 -3.52 -2.38 9.83
CA VAL A 24 -3.93 -3.07 11.07
C VAL A 24 -4.21 -4.56 10.86
N ARG A 25 -3.63 -5.15 9.81
CA ARG A 25 -3.73 -6.58 9.49
C ARG A 25 -2.42 -7.10 8.95
N LYS A 26 -2.24 -8.42 9.01
CA LYS A 26 -1.16 -9.08 8.27
C LYS A 26 -1.49 -9.04 6.77
N VAL A 27 -0.62 -8.42 5.99
CA VAL A 27 -0.57 -8.60 4.54
C VAL A 27 0.50 -9.66 4.26
N ALA A 28 0.10 -10.75 3.60
CA ALA A 28 1.02 -11.83 3.28
C ALA A 28 2.11 -11.31 2.33
N PRO A 29 3.39 -11.72 2.49
CA PRO A 29 4.47 -11.29 1.59
C PRO A 29 4.24 -11.64 0.12
N LYS A 30 3.47 -12.70 -0.16
CA LYS A 30 3.05 -13.07 -1.51
C LYS A 30 2.05 -12.08 -2.12
N SER A 31 1.29 -11.36 -1.30
CA SER A 31 0.28 -10.39 -1.72
C SER A 31 0.91 -8.99 -1.89
N LYS A 32 1.97 -8.91 -2.69
CA LYS A 32 2.70 -7.66 -2.96
C LYS A 32 1.77 -6.57 -3.52
N VAL A 33 0.88 -6.95 -4.44
CA VAL A 33 -0.13 -6.08 -5.04
C VAL A 33 -1.02 -5.42 -3.97
N LEU A 34 -1.50 -6.18 -2.99
CA LEU A 34 -2.36 -5.64 -1.93
C LEU A 34 -1.61 -4.62 -1.06
N PHE A 35 -0.35 -4.91 -0.73
CA PHE A 35 0.49 -3.97 0.01
C PHE A 35 0.75 -2.69 -0.79
N THR A 36 1.09 -2.81 -2.08
CA THR A 36 1.31 -1.68 -2.99
C THR A 36 0.03 -0.86 -3.17
N GLN A 37 -1.15 -1.48 -3.25
CA GLN A 37 -2.42 -0.77 -3.31
C GLN A 37 -2.68 0.07 -2.04
N PHE A 38 -2.34 -0.45 -0.86
CA PHE A 38 -2.51 0.27 0.41
C PHE A 38 -1.55 1.45 0.53
N VAL A 39 -0.28 1.22 0.20
CA VAL A 39 0.78 2.22 0.36
C VAL A 39 0.80 3.23 -0.79
N GLY A 40 0.52 2.80 -2.01
CA GLY A 40 0.52 3.63 -3.22
C GLY A 40 -0.48 4.78 -3.17
N ARG A 41 -1.54 4.66 -2.38
CA ARG A 41 -2.48 5.75 -2.10
C ARG A 41 -1.86 6.88 -1.25
N CYS A 42 -0.87 6.56 -0.41
CA CYS A 42 -0.08 7.56 0.32
C CYS A 42 1.11 8.10 -0.48
N LEU A 43 1.61 7.32 -1.44
CA LEU A 43 2.74 7.69 -2.29
C LEU A 43 2.30 8.33 -3.62
N ARG A 44 1.00 8.64 -3.78
CA ARG A 44 0.45 9.15 -5.03
C ARG A 44 0.93 10.58 -5.29
N LYS A 45 1.69 10.74 -6.38
CA LYS A 45 2.12 12.03 -6.91
C LYS A 45 0.98 12.69 -7.70
N VAL A 46 0.76 13.99 -7.51
CA VAL A 46 -0.16 14.78 -8.36
C VAL A 46 0.56 15.24 -9.63
N ARG A 47 1.84 15.57 -9.51
CA ARG A 47 2.78 15.83 -10.62
C ARG A 47 4.05 15.00 -10.46
N PRO A 48 4.78 14.65 -11.54
CA PRO A 48 5.98 13.81 -11.46
C PRO A 48 7.03 14.28 -10.45
N ASP A 49 7.17 15.60 -10.33
CA ASP A 49 8.16 16.28 -9.49
C ASP A 49 7.64 16.63 -8.10
N ASP A 50 6.37 16.34 -7.80
CA ASP A 50 5.82 16.65 -6.48
C ASP A 50 6.52 15.78 -5.42
N PRO A 51 7.07 16.39 -4.36
CA PRO A 51 7.57 15.63 -3.23
C PRO A 51 6.40 14.97 -2.52
N VAL A 52 6.50 13.66 -2.31
CA VAL A 52 5.49 12.89 -1.56
C VAL A 52 6.13 12.37 -0.28
N ASP A 53 5.67 12.89 0.86
CA ASP A 53 5.99 12.35 2.18
C ASP A 53 4.76 11.59 2.71
N GLY A 54 4.91 10.28 2.88
CA GLY A 54 3.89 9.37 3.36
C GLY A 54 4.43 8.56 4.53
N ARG A 55 3.65 8.47 5.62
CA ARG A 55 3.98 7.66 6.79
C ARG A 55 3.19 6.36 6.76
N ILE A 56 3.88 5.23 6.80
CA ILE A 56 3.24 3.92 6.89
C ILE A 56 3.37 3.44 8.34
N LEU A 57 2.24 3.16 8.96
CA LEU A 57 2.14 2.67 10.32
C LEU A 57 1.64 1.23 10.28
N SER A 58 2.33 0.34 10.97
CA SER A 58 1.83 -1.01 11.20
C SER A 58 2.30 -1.49 12.57
N HIS A 59 1.52 -2.37 13.17
CA HIS A 59 1.93 -3.03 14.39
C HIS A 59 3.10 -3.99 14.09
N VAL A 60 4.13 -3.99 14.95
CA VAL A 60 5.35 -4.81 14.78
C VAL A 60 5.04 -6.30 14.57
N TYR A 61 3.99 -6.80 15.22
CA TYR A 61 3.47 -8.16 15.06
C TYR A 61 3.18 -8.56 13.61
N TYR A 62 2.75 -7.61 12.77
CA TYR A 62 2.39 -7.89 11.38
C TYR A 62 3.60 -7.91 10.43
N GLN A 63 4.80 -7.57 10.90
CA GLN A 63 6.07 -7.68 10.15
C GLN A 63 6.04 -7.04 8.76
N GLN A 64 5.29 -5.94 8.60
CA GLN A 64 5.08 -5.27 7.32
C GLN A 64 6.35 -4.60 6.76
N GLN A 65 7.42 -4.51 7.56
CA GLN A 65 8.73 -4.03 7.11
C GLN A 65 9.28 -4.85 5.92
N GLN A 66 9.05 -6.17 5.91
CA GLN A 66 9.48 -7.03 4.80
C GLN A 66 8.77 -6.65 3.50
N ASN A 67 7.46 -6.40 3.58
CA ASN A 67 6.67 -5.96 2.42
C ASN A 67 7.11 -4.58 1.93
N TYR A 68 7.45 -3.67 2.85
CA TYR A 68 7.98 -2.35 2.50
C TYR A 68 9.34 -2.42 1.81
N ASN A 69 10.26 -3.24 2.32
CA ASN A 69 11.57 -3.42 1.71
C ASN A 69 11.45 -3.97 0.28
N ASN A 70 10.49 -4.85 0.04
CA ASN A 70 10.24 -5.47 -1.25
C ASN A 70 9.34 -4.61 -2.18
N LEU A 71 8.90 -3.41 -1.74
CA LEU A 71 7.96 -2.56 -2.48
C LEU A 71 8.51 -2.13 -3.84
N ASN A 72 9.81 -1.87 -3.94
CA ASN A 72 10.47 -1.47 -5.18
C ASN A 72 10.79 -2.65 -6.12
N GLU A 73 10.67 -3.88 -5.63
CA GLU A 73 10.86 -5.10 -6.45
C GLU A 73 9.61 -5.45 -7.27
N VAL A 74 8.49 -4.75 -7.05
CA VAL A 74 7.16 -5.06 -7.63
C VAL A 74 6.90 -4.28 -8.94
N ALA A 75 7.95 -3.85 -9.65
CA ALA A 75 7.74 -3.14 -10.91
C ALA A 75 7.23 -4.05 -12.04
N GLU A 76 7.40 -5.39 -12.00
CA GLU A 76 7.19 -6.21 -13.21
C GLU A 76 6.52 -7.60 -13.09
N ASP A 77 6.01 -8.06 -11.96
CA ASP A 77 5.27 -9.34 -11.95
C ASP A 77 3.80 -9.18 -11.59
N ASP A 78 2.98 -9.11 -12.65
CA ASP A 78 1.53 -9.23 -12.66
C ASP A 78 1.17 -10.72 -12.60
N PRO A 79 0.50 -11.23 -11.55
CA PRO A 79 -0.04 -12.58 -11.61
C PRO A 79 -1.32 -12.57 -12.45
N ASP A 80 -1.32 -13.36 -13.53
CA ASP A 80 -2.50 -13.69 -14.34
C ASP A 80 -3.71 -13.95 -13.43
N ASP A 81 -4.77 -13.15 -13.62
CA ASP A 81 -6.10 -13.41 -13.05
C ASP A 81 -6.70 -14.65 -13.75
N ASN A 82 -6.42 -15.84 -13.22
CA ASN A 82 -7.34 -16.98 -13.29
C ASN A 82 -6.86 -18.11 -12.38
N ASP A 83 -7.73 -18.53 -11.47
CA ASP A 83 -8.08 -19.94 -11.26
C ASP A 83 -9.28 -19.98 -10.29
N GLU A 84 -10.46 -19.96 -10.90
CA GLU A 84 -11.72 -20.45 -10.32
C GLU A 84 -11.81 -21.97 -10.53
#